data_AF-A0A3R8UBR7-F1
#
_entry.id   AF-A0A3R8UBR7-F1
#
_cell.length_a   1.000
_cell.length_b   1.000
_cell.length_c   1.000
_cell.angle_alpha   90.00
_cell.angle_beta   90.00
_cell.angle_gamma   90.00
#
_symmetry.space_group_name_H-M   'P 1'
#
loop_
_entity.id
_entity.type
_entity.pdbx_description
1 polymer ?
#
loop_
_entity_poly.entity_id
_entity_poly.type
_entity_poly.pdbx_seq_one_letter_code
_entity_poly.pdbx_strand_id
1 'polypeptide(L)'
;MIDNLIQKLTEKKNVPAFFMGDFNMNQNDESVKYIQNKYLDTRLNAQMVYGPDFTWEDFKFNVKGTEILDYIFYKKNPKVTCKSFNTIDDFYDFKYPSDHLPILAKFLIQ
;
A
#
# COMPACT_ATOMS: atom_id res chain seq x y z
N MET A 1 -5.11 -9.94 -15.23
CA MET A 1 -5.36 -9.32 -13.91
C MET A 1 -4.28 -9.81 -12.96
N ILE A 2 -3.75 -8.93 -12.10
CA ILE A 2 -2.55 -9.22 -11.28
C ILE A 2 -2.75 -10.38 -10.30
N ASP A 3 -3.99 -10.59 -9.87
CA ASP A 3 -4.39 -11.71 -9.01
C ASP A 3 -4.16 -13.08 -9.66
N ASN A 4 -4.48 -13.24 -10.94
CA ASN A 4 -4.22 -14.47 -11.68
C ASN A 4 -2.73 -14.81 -11.75
N LEU A 5 -1.88 -13.79 -11.93
CA LEU A 5 -0.42 -13.98 -11.93
C LEU A 5 0.06 -14.42 -10.54
N ILE A 6 -0.39 -13.76 -9.47
CA ILE A 6 -0.05 -14.12 -8.09
C ILE A 6 -0.52 -15.54 -7.76
N GLN A 7 -1.73 -15.93 -8.20
CA GLN A 7 -2.23 -17.28 -8.01
C GLN A 7 -1.34 -18.31 -8.71
N LYS A 8 -1.03 -18.10 -10.00
CA LYS A 8 -0.15 -18.98 -10.78
C LYS A 8 1.25 -19.11 -10.16
N LEU A 9 1.84 -18.00 -9.69
CA LEU A 9 3.16 -18.01 -9.06
C LEU A 9 3.17 -18.70 -7.68
N THR A 10 2.02 -18.72 -6.98
CA THR A 10 1.91 -19.28 -5.63
C THR A 10 1.12 -20.60 -5.57
N GLU A 11 0.77 -21.19 -6.72
CA GLU A 11 -0.08 -22.40 -6.79
C GLU A 11 0.59 -23.63 -6.17
N LYS A 12 1.91 -23.78 -6.33
CA LYS A 12 2.65 -24.98 -5.92
C LYS A 12 3.09 -24.96 -4.46
N LYS A 13 3.14 -23.78 -3.84
CA LYS A 13 3.58 -23.59 -2.45
C LYS A 13 2.83 -22.41 -1.85
N ASN A 14 2.26 -22.62 -0.67
CA ASN A 14 1.60 -21.55 0.06
C ASN A 14 2.61 -20.57 0.68
N VAL A 15 3.21 -19.74 -0.17
CA VAL A 15 4.20 -18.74 0.21
C VAL A 15 3.55 -17.39 0.50
N PRO A 16 4.15 -16.57 1.37
CA PRO A 16 3.85 -15.14 1.45
C PRO A 16 3.98 -14.49 0.06
N ALA A 17 3.06 -13.60 -0.27
CA ALA A 17 3.10 -12.80 -1.48
C ALA A 17 2.73 -11.36 -1.15
N PHE A 18 3.49 -10.43 -1.72
CA PHE A 18 3.33 -9.00 -1.57
C PHE A 18 3.35 -8.40 -2.97
N PHE A 19 2.51 -7.40 -3.21
CA PHE A 19 2.52 -6.62 -4.44
C PHE A 19 2.15 -5.18 -4.11
N MET A 20 2.76 -4.26 -4.83
CA MET A 20 2.71 -2.84 -4.51
C MET A 20 2.92 -2.01 -5.76
N GLY A 21 2.57 -0.73 -5.65
CA GLY A 21 2.80 0.27 -6.69
C GLY A 21 1.79 1.39 -6.60
N ASP A 22 1.86 2.26 -7.59
CA ASP A 22 0.82 3.24 -7.91
C ASP A 22 -0.27 2.55 -8.74
N PHE A 23 -1.49 2.53 -8.20
CA PHE A 23 -2.66 1.93 -8.84
C PHE A 23 -3.49 2.94 -9.63
N ASN A 24 -3.24 4.25 -9.47
CA ASN A 24 -4.05 5.34 -10.05
C ASN A 24 -5.56 5.22 -9.75
N MET A 25 -5.92 4.55 -8.65
CA MET A 25 -7.29 4.24 -8.25
C MET A 25 -7.40 4.47 -6.75
N ASN A 26 -8.44 5.16 -6.31
CA ASN A 26 -8.67 5.37 -4.88
C ASN A 26 -9.44 4.19 -4.24
N GLN A 27 -9.59 4.26 -2.92
CA GLN A 27 -10.23 3.20 -2.12
C GLN A 27 -11.70 2.91 -2.49
N ASN A 28 -12.36 3.83 -3.21
CA ASN A 28 -13.74 3.65 -3.65
C ASN A 28 -13.85 2.98 -5.02
N ASP A 29 -12.75 2.81 -5.75
CA ASP A 29 -12.71 2.13 -7.04
C ASP A 29 -13.05 0.65 -6.90
N GLU A 30 -13.86 0.13 -7.82
CA GLU A 30 -14.30 -1.28 -7.82
C GLU A 30 -13.13 -2.26 -7.97
N SER A 31 -12.07 -1.87 -8.67
CA SER A 31 -10.85 -2.67 -8.83
C SER A 31 -10.09 -2.80 -7.52
N VAL A 32 -10.00 -1.73 -6.74
CA VAL A 32 -9.37 -1.73 -5.41
C VAL A 32 -10.20 -2.59 -4.45
N LYS A 33 -11.54 -2.41 -4.43
CA LYS A 33 -12.43 -3.26 -3.62
C LYS A 33 -12.31 -4.74 -3.99
N TYR A 34 -12.24 -5.06 -5.28
CA TYR A 34 -12.03 -6.42 -5.75
C TYR A 34 -10.72 -7.03 -5.23
N ILE A 35 -9.63 -6.25 -5.23
CA ILE A 35 -8.34 -6.69 -4.68
C ILE A 35 -8.44 -6.88 -3.16
N GLN A 36 -9.04 -5.93 -2.44
CA GLN A 36 -9.20 -6.00 -0.98
C GLN A 36 -10.07 -7.18 -0.52
N ASN A 37 -10.97 -7.69 -1.37
CA ASN A 37 -11.72 -8.91 -1.08
C ASN A 37 -10.84 -10.18 -1.10
N LYS A 38 -9.68 -10.15 -1.75
CA LYS A 38 -8.77 -11.31 -1.89
C LYS A 38 -7.44 -11.16 -1.16
N TYR A 39 -7.00 -9.92 -0.96
CA TYR A 39 -5.70 -9.57 -0.39
C TYR A 39 -5.89 -8.52 0.71
N LEU A 40 -4.95 -8.47 1.65
CA LEU A 40 -4.98 -7.54 2.76
C LEU A 40 -4.23 -6.26 2.37
N ASP A 41 -4.91 -5.12 2.52
CA ASP A 41 -4.30 -3.79 2.43
C ASP A 41 -3.44 -3.54 3.67
N THR A 42 -2.16 -3.20 3.51
CA THR A 42 -1.29 -2.95 4.67
C THR A 42 -1.72 -1.75 5.50
N ARG A 43 -2.26 -0.69 4.87
CA ARG A 43 -2.71 0.51 5.59
C ARG A 43 -3.85 0.17 6.55
N LEU A 44 -4.71 -0.78 6.17
CA LEU A 44 -5.87 -1.20 6.96
C LEU A 44 -5.58 -2.35 7.94
N ASN A 45 -4.51 -3.12 7.72
CA ASN A 45 -4.23 -4.36 8.46
C ASN A 45 -2.90 -4.35 9.22
N ALA A 46 -2.21 -3.21 9.32
CA ALA A 46 -1.01 -3.06 10.14
C ALA A 46 -1.36 -2.90 11.63
N GLN A 47 -0.49 -3.37 12.53
CA GLN A 47 -0.66 -3.17 13.97
C GLN A 47 -0.53 -1.68 14.36
N MET A 48 0.32 -0.93 13.65
CA MET A 48 0.52 0.50 13.84
C MET A 48 0.50 1.21 12.48
N VAL A 49 -0.16 2.36 12.39
CA VAL A 49 -0.26 3.17 11.18
C VAL A 49 0.21 4.59 11.49
N TYR A 50 1.09 5.13 10.65
CA TYR A 50 1.72 6.44 10.82
C TYR A 50 1.63 7.27 9.53
N GLY A 51 1.84 8.57 9.68
CA GLY A 51 1.86 9.52 8.57
C GLY A 51 0.47 9.90 8.05
N PRO A 52 0.43 10.70 6.97
CA PRO A 52 -0.83 11.17 6.39
C PRO A 52 -1.67 10.09 5.70
N ASP A 53 -2.96 10.42 5.52
CA ASP A 53 -3.97 9.62 4.81
C ASP A 53 -4.08 9.96 3.32
N PHE A 54 -2.99 10.42 2.71
CA PHE A 54 -2.88 10.63 1.28
C PHE A 54 -1.50 10.16 0.82
N THR A 55 -1.40 9.70 -0.42
CA THR A 55 -0.13 9.32 -1.05
C THR A 55 0.20 10.19 -2.25
N TRP A 56 -0.72 11.05 -2.68
CA TRP A 56 -0.54 11.95 -3.81
C TRP A 56 -0.81 13.40 -3.41
N GLU A 57 0.09 14.31 -3.79
CA GLU A 57 0.05 15.73 -3.44
C GLU A 57 0.34 16.69 -4.61
N ASP A 58 0.72 16.19 -5.80
CA ASP A 58 0.85 16.99 -7.03
C ASP A 58 1.87 18.15 -6.94
N PHE A 59 2.94 17.98 -6.15
CA PHE A 59 3.91 19.02 -5.80
C PHE A 59 3.30 20.26 -5.10
N LYS A 60 2.09 20.15 -4.55
CA LYS A 60 1.40 21.24 -3.83
C LYS A 60 1.67 21.16 -2.32
N PHE A 61 2.87 21.58 -1.91
CA PHE A 61 3.30 21.56 -0.51
C PHE A 61 2.33 22.20 0.50
N ASN A 62 1.69 23.33 0.12
CA ASN A 62 0.76 24.06 1.00
C ASN A 62 -0.69 23.60 0.89
N VAL A 63 -0.96 22.49 0.19
CA VAL A 63 -2.29 21.90 0.03
C VAL A 63 -2.26 20.50 0.63
N LYS A 64 -3.19 20.21 1.54
CA LYS A 64 -3.32 18.85 2.05
C LYS A 64 -3.74 17.92 0.91
N GLY A 65 -2.98 16.87 0.64
CA GLY A 65 -3.39 15.81 -0.27
C GLY A 65 -4.64 15.08 0.22
N THR A 66 -5.40 14.50 -0.70
CA THR A 66 -6.68 13.81 -0.41
C THR A 66 -6.76 12.40 -0.98
N GLU A 67 -5.86 12.05 -1.91
CA GLU A 67 -5.94 10.80 -2.65
C GLU A 67 -4.96 9.77 -2.08
N ILE A 68 -5.42 8.53 -1.95
CA ILE A 68 -4.59 7.35 -1.72
C ILE A 68 -4.60 6.59 -3.05
N LEU A 69 -3.48 6.62 -3.77
CA LEU A 69 -3.31 5.96 -5.06
C LEU A 69 -2.27 4.83 -4.99
N ASP A 70 -1.40 4.89 -3.98
CA ASP A 70 -0.32 3.94 -3.77
C ASP A 70 -0.70 2.93 -2.70
N TYR A 71 -0.49 1.66 -3.02
CA TYR A 71 -0.87 0.54 -2.15
C TYR A 71 0.27 -0.46 -2.01
N ILE A 72 0.34 -1.06 -0.81
CA ILE A 72 1.03 -2.32 -0.59
C ILE A 72 -0.04 -3.32 -0.14
N PHE A 73 -0.20 -4.39 -0.91
CA PHE A 73 -1.10 -5.49 -0.60
C PHE A 73 -0.31 -6.75 -0.30
N TYR A 74 -0.90 -7.62 0.53
CA TYR A 74 -0.30 -8.92 0.83
C TYR A 74 -1.34 -10.04 0.91
N LYS A 75 -0.93 -11.25 0.55
CA LYS A 75 -1.76 -12.45 0.66
C LYS A 75 -1.92 -12.82 2.13
N LYS A 76 -3.18 -13.07 2.54
CA LYS A 76 -3.48 -13.58 3.89
C LYS A 76 -2.71 -14.88 4.13
N ASN A 77 -1.83 -14.87 5.12
CA ASN A 77 -1.00 -16.01 5.49
C ASN A 77 -0.73 -15.97 7.00
N PRO A 78 -0.95 -17.07 7.76
CA PRO A 78 -0.79 -17.08 9.21
C PRO A 78 0.63 -16.79 9.69
N LYS A 79 1.63 -16.92 8.81
CA LYS A 79 3.03 -16.65 9.10
C LYS A 79 3.42 -15.18 8.91
N VAL A 80 2.53 -14.36 8.36
CA VAL A 80 2.82 -12.97 7.99
C VAL A 80 2.06 -12.03 8.90
N THR A 81 2.78 -11.15 9.59
CA THR A 81 2.18 -10.06 10.38
C THR A 81 2.70 -8.72 9.88
N CYS A 82 1.80 -7.82 9.51
CA CYS A 82 2.15 -6.43 9.20
C CYS A 82 2.34 -5.65 10.52
N LYS A 83 3.59 -5.34 10.87
CA LYS A 83 3.95 -4.67 12.13
C LYS A 83 3.65 -3.19 12.10
N SER A 84 3.95 -2.52 10.99
CA SER A 84 3.67 -1.10 10.85
C SER A 84 3.49 -0.71 9.39
N PHE A 85 2.68 0.31 9.16
CA PHE A 85 2.57 1.04 7.90
C PHE A 85 2.86 2.52 8.14
N ASN A 86 3.57 3.18 7.22
CA ASN A 86 3.83 4.61 7.29
C ASN A 86 3.73 5.25 5.90
N THR A 87 3.03 6.37 5.78
CA THR A 87 3.23 7.31 4.67
C THR A 87 4.32 8.31 5.07
N ILE A 88 5.37 8.45 4.28
CA ILE A 88 6.51 9.34 4.60
C ILE A 88 6.28 10.71 3.95
N ASP A 89 6.11 11.74 4.76
CA ASP A 89 5.86 13.13 4.37
C ASP A 89 7.10 14.03 4.53
N ASP A 90 8.29 13.43 4.53
CA ASP A 90 9.56 14.16 4.53
C ASP A 90 9.63 15.14 3.35
N PHE A 91 10.13 16.33 3.62
CA PHE A 91 10.22 17.42 2.65
C PHE A 91 11.54 18.20 2.80
N TYR A 92 11.90 18.97 1.78
CA TYR A 92 13.02 19.91 1.80
C TYR A 92 12.60 21.23 1.14
N ASP A 93 13.07 22.37 1.66
CA ASP A 93 12.78 23.71 1.09
C ASP A 93 11.30 23.94 0.72
N PHE A 94 10.38 23.49 1.57
CA PHE A 94 8.93 23.54 1.34
C PHE A 94 8.48 22.83 0.04
N LYS A 95 9.12 21.70 -0.29
CA LYS A 95 8.83 20.83 -1.43
C LYS A 95 8.94 19.37 -1.05
N TYR A 96 8.08 18.54 -1.61
CA TYR A 96 8.25 17.10 -1.55
C TYR A 96 9.23 16.62 -2.63
N PRO A 97 9.96 15.52 -2.39
CA PRO A 97 10.85 14.93 -3.39
C PRO A 97 10.16 14.36 -4.63
N SER A 98 8.86 14.08 -4.55
CA SER A 98 8.02 13.45 -5.56
C SER A 98 6.57 13.92 -5.33
N ASP A 99 5.75 13.95 -6.37
CA ASP A 99 4.30 14.22 -6.29
C ASP A 99 3.53 13.09 -5.62
N HIS A 100 4.16 11.91 -5.51
CA HIS A 100 3.76 10.82 -4.64
C HIS A 100 4.62 10.74 -3.38
N LEU A 101 3.98 10.56 -2.23
CA LEU A 101 4.62 10.28 -0.96
C LEU A 101 4.97 8.78 -0.85
N PRO A 102 6.21 8.42 -0.45
CA PRO A 102 6.57 7.02 -0.24
C PRO A 102 5.72 6.35 0.84
N ILE A 103 5.33 5.09 0.60
CA ILE A 103 4.69 4.24 1.61
C ILE A 103 5.64 3.11 2.03
N LEU A 104 5.70 2.86 3.34
CA LEU A 104 6.60 1.87 3.94
C LEU A 104 5.81 0.92 4.83
N ALA A 105 6.00 -0.38 4.61
CA ALA A 105 5.45 -1.43 5.46
C ALA A 105 6.55 -2.29 6.06
N LYS A 106 6.43 -2.60 7.36
CA LYS A 106 7.32 -3.56 8.06
C LYS A 106 6.55 -4.84 8.33
N PHE A 107 7.15 -5.98 7.97
CA PHE A 107 6.55 -7.29 8.18
C PHE A 107 7.42 -8.18 9.05
N LEU A 108 6.77 -9.04 9.82
CA LEU A 108 7.37 -10.23 10.43
C LEU A 108 6.88 -11.45 9.65
N ILE A 109 7.81 -12.32 9.22
CA ILE A 109 7.52 -13.57 8.50
C ILE A 109 8.12 -14.74 9.28
N GLN A 110 7.30 -15.75 9.59
CA GLN A 110 7.66 -16.93 10.40
C GLN A 110 7.76 -18.24 9.59
#